data_AF-A0A0X8G240-F1
#
_entry.id   AF-A0A0X8G240-F1
#
_cell.length_a   1.000
_cell.length_b   1.000
_cell.length_c   1.000
_cell.angle_alpha   90.00
_cell.angle_beta   90.00
_cell.angle_gamma   90.00
#
_symmetry.space_group_name_H-M   'P 1'
#
loop_
_entity.id
_entity.type
_entity.pdbx_description
1 polymer ?
#
loop_
_entity_poly.entity_id
_entity_poly.type
_entity_poly.pdbx_seq_one_letter_code
_entity_poly.pdbx_strand_id
1 'polypeptide(L)'
;MNVYWKPTVNQMMSEDVFNQSLQEVECKISAWGQRELALSGFLLASFVEQKVEEYKRSFIQIEMPFHTEAECQAYLDDFYHEYAEVIKLFPYDRWVWVKKLEVIQYGPYDIQCVHVPSQVLDHKEFPLG
;
A
#
# COMPACT_ATOMS: atom_id res chain seq x y z
N MET A 1 -1.95 15.42 3.00
CA MET A 1 -3.06 14.45 3.07
C MET A 1 -2.48 13.03 3.09
N ASN A 2 -2.97 12.15 3.96
CA ASN A 2 -2.60 10.72 3.93
C ASN A 2 -3.50 9.95 2.96
N VAL A 3 -2.89 9.21 2.06
CA VAL A 3 -3.58 8.29 1.14
C VAL A 3 -2.93 6.92 1.16
N TYR A 4 -3.71 5.89 0.86
CA TYR A 4 -3.25 4.52 0.67
C TYR A 4 -3.32 4.19 -0.82
N TRP A 5 -2.16 3.95 -1.43
CA TRP A 5 -2.06 3.64 -2.85
C TRP A 5 -1.69 2.19 -3.07
N LYS A 6 -2.41 1.51 -3.96
CA LYS A 6 -2.12 0.15 -4.41
C LYS A 6 -1.55 0.19 -5.84
N PRO A 7 -0.22 0.03 -6.00
CA PRO A 7 0.45 0.20 -7.28
C PRO A 7 -0.15 -0.69 -8.37
N THR A 8 -0.35 -1.98 -8.09
CA THR A 8 -0.79 -2.98 -9.09
C THR A 8 -2.03 -2.64 -9.91
N VAL A 9 -2.92 -1.82 -9.37
CA VAL A 9 -4.20 -1.44 -10.01
C VAL A 9 -4.37 0.08 -10.04
N ASN A 10 -3.31 0.83 -9.70
CA ASN A 10 -3.32 2.27 -9.52
C ASN A 10 -4.50 2.79 -8.69
N GLN A 11 -4.80 2.12 -7.58
CA GLN A 11 -5.96 2.48 -6.76
C GLN A 11 -5.51 3.35 -5.59
N MET A 12 -6.07 4.55 -5.47
CA MET A 12 -5.96 5.40 -4.29
C MET A 12 -7.17 5.18 -3.37
N MET A 13 -6.91 5.20 -2.07
CA MET A 13 -7.93 5.24 -1.02
C MET A 13 -7.56 6.33 0.00
N SER A 14 -8.55 7.04 0.52
CA SER A 14 -8.37 7.82 1.75
C SER A 14 -8.20 6.89 2.96
N GLU A 15 -7.70 7.42 4.06
CA GLU A 15 -7.47 6.64 5.28
C GLU A 15 -8.76 6.00 5.84
N ASP A 16 -9.87 6.75 5.85
CA ASP A 16 -11.16 6.22 6.31
C ASP A 16 -11.65 5.07 5.43
N VAL A 17 -11.56 5.22 4.11
CA VAL A 17 -11.94 4.19 3.13
C VAL A 17 -11.06 2.96 3.27
N PHE A 18 -9.75 3.16 3.48
CA PHE A 18 -8.81 2.07 3.70
C PHE A 18 -9.12 1.29 4.98
N ASN A 19 -9.35 1.99 6.10
CA ASN A 19 -9.69 1.38 7.38
C ASN A 19 -11.02 0.60 7.31
N GLN A 20 -12.03 1.14 6.63
CA GLN A 20 -13.28 0.42 6.38
C GLN A 20 -13.03 -0.83 5.52
N SER A 21 -12.23 -0.72 4.47
CA SER A 21 -11.86 -1.85 3.62
C SER A 21 -11.15 -2.95 4.40
N LEU A 22 -10.31 -2.63 5.39
CA LEU A 22 -9.62 -3.63 6.22
C LEU A 22 -10.62 -4.46 7.03
N GLN A 23 -11.63 -3.82 7.63
CA GLN A 23 -12.68 -4.52 8.38
C GLN A 23 -13.46 -5.47 7.47
N GLU A 24 -13.83 -5.02 6.27
CA GLU A 24 -14.53 -5.89 5.31
C GLU A 24 -13.69 -7.08 4.86
N VAL A 25 -12.39 -6.86 4.62
CA VAL A 25 -11.46 -7.91 4.23
C VAL A 25 -11.28 -8.92 5.36
N GLU A 26 -11.14 -8.47 6.60
CA GLU A 26 -11.08 -9.34 7.78
C GLU A 26 -12.33 -10.23 7.88
N CYS A 27 -13.52 -9.65 7.76
CA CYS A 27 -14.78 -10.41 7.77
C CYS A 27 -14.85 -11.45 6.64
N LYS A 28 -14.46 -11.05 5.40
CA LYS A 28 -14.47 -11.94 4.23
C LYS A 28 -13.48 -13.10 4.39
N ILE A 29 -12.26 -12.83 4.85
CA ILE A 29 -11.23 -13.84 5.08
C ILE A 29 -11.67 -14.78 6.20
N SER A 30 -12.24 -14.26 7.29
CA SER A 30 -12.74 -15.08 8.40
C SER A 30 -13.84 -16.04 7.94
N ALA A 31 -14.85 -15.53 7.23
CA ALA A 31 -15.94 -16.33 6.70
C ALA A 31 -15.47 -17.37 5.66
N TRP A 32 -14.47 -17.03 4.85
CA TRP A 32 -13.86 -17.96 3.90
C TRP A 32 -13.04 -19.05 4.60
N GLY A 33 -12.19 -18.68 5.56
CA GLY A 33 -11.36 -19.62 6.32
C GLY A 33 -12.18 -20.61 7.15
N GLN A 34 -13.31 -20.17 7.72
CA GLN A 34 -14.25 -21.06 8.40
C GLN A 34 -14.91 -22.06 7.45
N ARG A 35 -15.35 -21.60 6.27
CA ARG A 35 -16.16 -22.39 5.35
C ARG A 35 -15.34 -23.33 4.49
N GLU A 36 -14.26 -22.84 3.90
CA GLU A 36 -13.49 -23.56 2.88
C GLU A 36 -12.33 -24.36 3.49
N LEU A 37 -11.78 -23.88 4.62
CA LEU A 37 -10.65 -24.51 5.28
C LEU A 37 -11.01 -25.15 6.63
N ALA A 38 -12.28 -25.06 7.06
CA ALA A 38 -12.75 -25.54 8.35
C ALA A 38 -11.93 -25.02 9.55
N LEU A 39 -11.30 -23.85 9.42
CA LEU A 39 -10.50 -23.26 10.49
C LEU A 39 -11.41 -22.72 11.59
N SER A 40 -10.99 -22.91 12.84
CA SER A 40 -11.71 -22.40 14.00
C SER A 40 -10.74 -22.02 15.13
N GLY A 41 -11.24 -21.25 16.10
CA GLY A 41 -10.47 -20.82 17.27
C GLY A 41 -9.18 -20.09 16.89
N PHE A 42 -8.07 -20.50 17.52
CA PHE A 42 -6.76 -19.88 17.32
C PHE A 42 -6.24 -19.98 15.88
N LEU A 43 -6.46 -21.12 15.21
CA LEU A 43 -5.98 -21.31 13.83
C LEU A 43 -6.66 -20.34 12.86
N LEU A 44 -7.96 -20.09 13.04
CA LEU A 44 -8.67 -19.10 12.25
C LEU A 44 -8.15 -17.69 12.52
N ALA A 45 -7.99 -17.32 13.80
CA ALA A 45 -7.53 -15.98 14.18
C ALA A 45 -6.15 -15.68 13.58
N SER A 46 -5.19 -16.61 13.70
CA SER A 46 -3.85 -16.44 13.13
C SER A 46 -3.87 -16.38 11.59
N PHE A 47 -4.69 -17.20 10.94
CA PHE A 47 -4.86 -17.16 9.49
C PHE A 47 -5.43 -15.80 9.03
N VAL A 48 -6.46 -15.30 9.70
CA VAL A 48 -7.08 -14.01 9.38
C VAL A 48 -6.09 -12.87 9.56
N GLU A 49 -5.40 -12.81 10.70
CA GLU A 49 -4.38 -11.80 10.99
C GLU A 49 -3.30 -11.76 9.90
N GLN A 50 -2.74 -12.93 9.55
CA GLN A 50 -1.72 -13.03 8.51
C GLN A 50 -2.22 -12.50 7.16
N LYS A 51 -3.43 -12.89 6.75
CA LYS A 51 -3.98 -12.51 5.43
C LYS A 51 -4.45 -11.05 5.36
N VAL A 52 -4.97 -10.50 6.46
CA VAL A 52 -5.26 -9.07 6.57
C VAL A 52 -3.97 -8.25 6.51
N GLU A 53 -2.90 -8.71 7.17
CA GLU A 53 -1.59 -8.05 7.12
C GLU A 53 -0.96 -8.13 5.71
N GLU A 54 -1.07 -9.26 5.01
CA GLU A 54 -0.69 -9.37 3.60
C GLU A 54 -1.46 -8.38 2.72
N TYR A 55 -2.77 -8.24 2.94
CA TYR A 55 -3.60 -7.26 2.23
C TYR A 55 -3.15 -5.82 2.53
N LYS A 56 -2.95 -5.48 3.81
CA LYS A 56 -2.47 -4.16 4.24
C LYS A 56 -1.12 -3.81 3.59
N ARG A 57 -0.19 -4.76 3.53
CA ARG A 57 1.14 -4.58 2.91
C ARG A 57 1.09 -4.38 1.40
N SER A 58 0.00 -4.73 0.74
CA SER A 58 -0.19 -4.45 -0.69
C SER A 58 -0.44 -2.97 -1.00
N PHE A 59 -0.68 -2.14 0.03
CA PHE A 59 -0.82 -0.70 -0.08
C PHE A 59 0.42 0.03 0.45
N ILE A 60 0.65 1.20 -0.11
CA ILE A 60 1.67 2.16 0.30
C ILE A 60 0.94 3.34 0.91
N GLN A 61 1.21 3.64 2.17
CA GLN A 61 0.77 4.88 2.78
C GLN A 61 1.66 6.01 2.28
N ILE A 62 1.05 7.05 1.72
CA ILE A 62 1.73 8.21 1.16
C ILE A 62 1.13 9.46 1.78
N GLU A 63 1.98 10.31 2.33
CA GLU A 63 1.65 11.67 2.70
C GLU A 63 1.92 12.57 1.50
N MET A 64 0.87 13.25 1.04
CA MET A 64 0.87 14.08 -0.16
C MET A 64 0.72 15.57 0.21
N PRO A 65 1.36 16.51 -0.53
CA PRO A 65 1.21 17.96 -0.29
C PRO A 65 -0.15 18.54 -0.65
N PHE A 66 -0.98 17.77 -1.35
CA PHE A 66 -2.21 18.27 -1.94
C PHE A 66 -3.34 18.36 -0.91
N HIS A 67 -4.32 19.21 -1.21
CA HIS A 67 -5.44 19.50 -0.31
C HIS A 67 -6.68 18.68 -0.66
N THR A 68 -6.75 18.11 -1.87
CA THR A 68 -7.90 17.36 -2.36
C THR A 68 -7.54 15.96 -2.83
N GLU A 69 -8.49 15.02 -2.73
CA GLU A 69 -8.35 13.67 -3.28
C GLU A 69 -8.12 13.68 -4.80
N ALA A 70 -8.73 14.62 -5.52
CA ALA A 70 -8.59 14.73 -6.97
C ALA A 70 -7.16 15.08 -7.40
N GLU A 71 -6.50 15.99 -6.68
CA GLU A 71 -5.09 16.34 -6.92
C GLU A 71 -4.17 15.17 -6.58
N CYS A 72 -4.41 14.47 -5.47
CA CYS A 72 -3.67 13.27 -5.11
C CYS A 72 -3.82 12.17 -6.18
N GLN A 73 -5.03 11.94 -6.68
CA GLN A 73 -5.31 10.95 -7.72
C GLN A 73 -4.63 11.32 -9.04
N ALA A 74 -4.75 12.58 -9.48
CA ALA A 74 -4.11 13.03 -10.72
C ALA A 74 -2.59 12.84 -10.69
N TYR A 75 -1.96 13.16 -9.56
CA TYR A 75 -0.53 12.91 -9.36
C TYR A 75 -0.18 11.41 -9.47
N LEU A 76 -0.96 10.54 -8.81
CA LEU A 76 -0.70 9.11 -8.84
C LEU A 76 -0.95 8.50 -10.23
N ASP A 77 -1.90 9.05 -10.98
CA ASP A 77 -2.16 8.67 -12.37
C ASP A 77 -0.98 9.03 -13.28
N ASP A 78 -0.46 10.26 -13.16
CA ASP A 78 0.73 10.71 -13.91
C ASP A 78 1.95 9.85 -13.56
N PHE A 79 2.19 9.60 -12.27
CA PHE A 79 3.25 8.71 -11.79
C PHE A 79 3.08 7.29 -12.34
N TYR A 80 1.87 6.73 -12.24
CA TYR A 80 1.59 5.38 -12.73
C TYR A 80 1.79 5.27 -14.23
N HIS A 81 1.43 6.30 -15.00
CA HIS A 81 1.65 6.35 -16.44
C HIS A 81 3.14 6.41 -16.79
N GLU A 82 3.91 7.28 -16.12
CA GLU A 82 5.35 7.42 -16.33
C GLU A 82 6.12 6.13 -16.01
N TYR A 83 5.71 5.43 -14.95
CA TYR A 83 6.42 4.26 -14.43
C TYR A 83 5.70 2.93 -14.69
N ALA A 84 4.69 2.89 -15.57
CA ALA A 84 3.82 1.73 -15.79
C ALA A 84 4.61 0.43 -16.07
N GLU A 85 5.65 0.50 -16.90
CA GLU A 85 6.49 -0.65 -17.25
C GLU A 85 7.27 -1.18 -16.05
N VAL A 86 7.80 -0.29 -15.21
CA VAL A 86 8.49 -0.70 -13.98
C VAL A 86 7.49 -1.31 -13.01
N ILE A 87 6.27 -0.74 -12.91
CA ILE A 87 5.21 -1.21 -12.01
C ILE A 87 4.79 -2.64 -12.37
N LYS A 88 4.73 -2.98 -13.66
CA LYS A 88 4.48 -4.35 -14.11
C LYS A 88 5.60 -5.32 -13.76
N LEU A 89 6.85 -4.87 -13.71
CA LEU A 89 8.00 -5.71 -13.35
C LEU A 89 8.09 -5.95 -11.84
N PHE A 90 7.69 -4.97 -11.03
CA PHE A 90 7.81 -5.03 -9.56
C PHE A 90 6.49 -4.76 -8.81
N PRO A 91 5.36 -5.38 -9.20
CA PRO A 91 4.02 -4.99 -8.74
C PRO A 91 3.84 -5.06 -7.21
N TYR A 92 4.60 -5.93 -6.56
CA TYR A 92 4.53 -6.19 -5.12
C TYR A 92 5.77 -5.72 -4.36
N ASP A 93 6.78 -5.15 -5.04
CA ASP A 93 8.00 -4.68 -4.38
C ASP A 93 7.77 -3.27 -3.82
N ARG A 94 7.23 -3.21 -2.61
CA ARG A 94 6.95 -1.95 -1.91
C ARG A 94 8.19 -1.08 -1.79
N TRP A 95 9.38 -1.65 -1.58
CA TRP A 95 10.62 -0.89 -1.45
C TRP A 95 10.95 -0.12 -2.73
N VAL A 96 10.81 -0.75 -3.90
CA VAL A 96 11.01 -0.09 -5.20
C VAL A 96 10.13 1.16 -5.33
N TRP A 97 8.87 1.06 -4.89
CA TRP A 97 7.92 2.17 -4.98
C TRP A 97 8.17 3.27 -3.97
N VAL A 98 8.49 2.91 -2.73
CA VAL A 98 8.91 3.89 -1.72
C VAL A 98 10.12 4.67 -2.22
N LYS A 99 11.16 3.98 -2.72
CA LYS A 99 12.33 4.65 -3.29
C LYS A 99 12.01 5.50 -4.51
N LYS A 100 11.11 5.06 -5.39
CA LYS A 100 10.72 5.86 -6.56
C LYS A 100 9.92 7.09 -6.16
N LEU A 101 8.96 6.97 -5.24
CA LEU A 101 8.17 8.10 -4.75
C LEU A 101 9.04 9.13 -3.99
N GLU A 102 10.01 8.68 -3.21
CA GLU A 102 10.89 9.56 -2.42
C GLU A 102 12.02 10.25 -3.22
N VAL A 103 12.46 9.68 -4.36
CA VAL A 103 13.64 10.15 -5.11
C VAL A 103 13.29 11.14 -6.23
N ILE A 104 12.01 11.33 -6.56
CA ILE A 104 11.61 12.28 -7.60
C ILE A 104 11.78 13.72 -7.09
N GLN A 105 12.78 14.41 -7.64
CA GLN A 105 12.93 15.86 -7.51
C GLN A 105 12.00 16.55 -8.50
N TYR A 106 10.99 17.25 -8.01
CA TYR A 106 10.13 18.08 -8.82
C TYR A 106 10.88 19.37 -9.19
N GLY A 107 10.69 19.87 -10.42
CA GLY A 107 11.36 21.06 -10.96
C GLY A 107 11.08 22.37 -10.18
N PRO A 108 11.24 23.57 -10.79
CA PRO A 108 11.49 24.86 -10.10
C PRO A 108 10.43 25.38 -9.09
N TYR A 109 9.36 24.62 -8.83
CA TYR A 109 8.46 24.75 -7.69
C TYR A 109 8.65 23.53 -6.79
N ASP A 110 9.72 23.57 -6.00
CA ASP A 110 10.23 22.47 -5.18
C ASP A 110 9.27 22.17 -4.02
N ILE A 111 8.20 21.41 -4.30
CA ILE A 111 7.31 20.86 -3.28
C ILE A 111 7.94 19.54 -2.81
N GLN A 112 8.88 19.65 -1.87
CA GLN A 112 9.45 18.52 -1.12
C GLN A 112 8.41 17.95 -0.14
N CYS A 113 7.41 17.19 -0.62
CA CYS A 113 6.32 16.81 0.30
C CYS A 113 5.67 15.44 0.07
N VAL A 114 6.09 14.66 -0.94
CA VAL A 114 5.64 13.26 -1.00
C VAL A 114 6.52 12.44 -0.07
N HIS A 115 5.96 12.09 1.07
CA HIS A 115 6.64 11.33 2.10
C HIS A 115 5.94 9.99 2.31
N VAL A 116 6.71 8.91 2.40
CA VAL A 116 6.18 7.63 2.85
C VAL A 116 6.50 7.54 4.35
N PRO A 117 5.51 7.60 5.26
CA PRO A 117 5.74 7.66 6.71
C PRO A 117 6.45 6.44 7.31
N SER A 118 6.68 5.40 6.50
CA SER A 118 7.28 4.14 6.89
C SER A 118 8.54 3.91 6.07
N GLN A 119 9.70 3.97 6.73
CA GLN A 119 10.86 3.25 6.26
C GLN A 119 10.51 1.77 6.30
N VAL A 120 10.30 1.17 5.13
CA VAL A 120 10.16 -0.27 5.04
C VAL A 120 11.53 -0.84 5.43
N LEU A 121 11.65 -1.31 6.67
CA LEU A 121 12.65 -2.30 7.05
C LEU A 121 12.30 -3.55 6.25
N ASP A 122 12.87 -3.66 5.06
CA ASP A 122 12.74 -4.87 4.25
C ASP A 122 13.45 -6.00 5.01
N HIS A 123 12.93 -7.22 4.96
CA HIS A 123 13.60 -8.37 5.60
C HIS A 123 14.96 -8.68 4.97
N LYS A 124 15.32 -7.99 3.88
CA LYS A 124 16.65 -7.93 3.26
C LYS A 124 17.69 -7.14 4.08
N GLU A 125 17.26 -6.37 5.09
CA GLU A 125 18.13 -5.63 6.01
C GLU A 125 18.43 -6.39 7.33
N PHE A 126 18.02 -7.65 7.45
CA PHE A 126 18.64 -8.53 8.43
C PHE A 126 20.00 -8.99 7.87
N PRO A 127 21.13 -8.63 8.50
CA PRO A 127 22.34 -9.39 8.25
C PRO A 127 22.02 -10.84 8.65
N LEU A 128 22.20 -11.77 7.73
CA LEU A 128 22.50 -13.15 8.13
C LEU A 128 23.87 -13.10 8.80
N GLY A 129 23.89 -12.80 10.10
CA GLY A 129 25.09 -12.63 10.91
C GLY A 129 24.76 -12.43 12.37
#